data_AF-D0NEN4-F1
#
_entry.id   AF-D0NEN4-F1
#
_cell.length_a   1.000
_cell.length_b   1.000
_cell.length_c   1.000
_cell.angle_alpha   90.00
_cell.angle_beta   90.00
_cell.angle_gamma   90.00
#
_symmetry.space_group_name_H-M   'P 1'
#
loop_
_entity.id
_entity.type
_entity.pdbx_description
1 polymer ?
#
loop_
_entity_poly.entity_id
_entity_poly.type
_entity_poly.pdbx_seq_one_letter_code
_entity_poly.pdbx_strand_id
1 'polypeptide(L)'
;MVRVFAAAALSAAILAASAKATNFFLAAEAPDYNNEVVSNLLANVSAVRGDREAYAVFDWDNTCMFGDISYTSVFYQVNNLNFRFTPENFESIFSLGYNASSSDICLVNGTNSVIGQDVNGTDVTLATTLAETAKDYKVLYDAYVAPKYNLSSSAQSSNVTLDEIKETTEYQNFRAKMGFLLYSLEVMDGGDDYSECSQSIAMTVFPHLLVGMTEDEIKTLIRSSIRWNLGQALEEPTYTSTGDLAVEGAYTKGLRFFNGQESTMCALRAAGVDVYIISASPQLYAAEAGNLLGLGNMVPNDNVFGVRFKTDDAGRFTGQLVDNYPITWGLGKAEIVTSILKPIHQGAPPIYASGDSDGDYEMMDTVRDGVVDTNNRLKGNSSRINEFYVKACEFFGTTEPSTNNAYLLQGQDQVIGSWITSGFSTEDGVTYESAVDSYDHCAHYKFLDV
;
A
#
# COMPACT_ATOMS: atom_id res chain seq x y z
N MET A 1 77.58 41.70 -16.26
CA MET A 1 77.13 40.56 -17.09
C MET A 1 75.83 40.05 -16.51
N VAL A 2 74.71 40.44 -17.11
CA VAL A 2 73.36 40.06 -16.69
C VAL A 2 72.92 38.92 -17.61
N ARG A 3 72.62 37.75 -17.03
CA ARG A 3 72.01 36.64 -17.78
C ARG A 3 70.49 36.75 -17.65
N VAL A 4 69.86 37.09 -18.77
CA VAL A 4 68.42 37.04 -18.97
C VAL A 4 68.07 35.61 -19.37
N PHE A 5 67.22 34.94 -18.58
CA PHE A 5 66.57 33.70 -18.99
C PHE A 5 65.23 34.06 -19.65
N ALA A 6 65.02 33.52 -20.85
CA ALA A 6 63.82 33.68 -21.64
C ALA A 6 62.62 33.00 -20.96
N ALA A 7 61.52 33.75 -20.80
CA ALA A 7 60.23 33.21 -20.39
C ALA A 7 59.55 32.57 -21.61
N ALA A 8 59.38 31.26 -21.59
CA ALA A 8 58.41 30.58 -22.44
C ALA A 8 57.03 30.69 -21.76
N ALA A 9 56.16 31.54 -22.31
CA ALA A 9 54.76 31.57 -21.93
C ALA A 9 54.07 30.33 -22.51
N LEU A 10 53.88 29.31 -21.68
CA LEU A 10 52.98 28.21 -21.97
C LEU A 10 51.55 28.70 -21.67
N SER A 11 50.85 29.16 -22.71
CA SER A 11 49.41 29.41 -22.60
C SER A 11 48.69 28.07 -22.44
N ALA A 12 48.44 27.66 -21.20
CA ALA A 12 47.47 26.63 -20.89
C ALA A 12 46.08 27.22 -21.16
N ALA A 13 45.61 27.08 -22.40
CA ALA A 13 44.19 27.20 -22.70
C ALA A 13 43.50 25.99 -22.06
N ILE A 14 43.09 26.15 -20.80
CA ILE A 14 42.13 25.27 -20.17
C ILE A 14 40.81 25.53 -20.90
N LEU A 15 40.51 24.69 -21.89
CA LEU A 15 39.14 24.48 -22.35
C LEU A 15 38.39 23.90 -21.16
N ALA A 16 37.87 24.79 -20.31
CA ALA A 16 36.76 24.44 -19.45
C ALA A 16 35.59 24.15 -20.40
N ALA A 17 35.44 22.88 -20.77
CA ALA A 17 34.17 22.39 -21.24
C ALA A 17 33.19 22.68 -20.11
N SER A 18 32.45 23.78 -20.24
CA SER A 18 31.25 24.05 -19.48
C SER A 18 30.23 23.00 -19.88
N ALA A 19 30.40 21.76 -19.40
CA ALA A 19 29.26 20.90 -19.19
C ALA A 19 28.35 21.70 -18.25
N LYS A 20 27.25 22.25 -18.78
CA LYS A 20 26.16 22.69 -17.91
C LYS A 20 25.90 21.49 -17.00
N ALA A 21 25.99 21.66 -15.69
CA ALA A 21 25.38 20.71 -14.78
C ALA A 21 23.89 20.71 -15.15
N THR A 22 23.48 19.77 -16.00
CA THR A 22 22.08 19.40 -16.15
C THR A 22 21.68 18.92 -14.77
N ASN A 23 20.62 19.50 -14.20
CA ASN A 23 20.02 19.01 -12.96
C ASN A 23 19.67 17.54 -13.19
N PHE A 24 20.58 16.65 -12.81
CA PHE A 24 20.43 15.22 -13.03
C PHE A 24 19.56 14.71 -11.89
N PHE A 25 18.30 14.44 -12.18
CA PHE A 25 17.46 13.64 -11.30
C PHE A 25 18.04 12.23 -11.25
N LEU A 26 18.15 11.66 -10.06
CA LEU A 26 18.60 10.29 -9.85
C LEU A 26 17.86 9.68 -8.66
N ALA A 27 17.01 8.71 -8.94
CA ALA A 27 16.60 7.68 -8.00
C ALA A 27 17.57 6.50 -8.15
N ALA A 28 18.43 6.27 -7.16
CA ALA A 28 19.53 5.30 -7.25
C ALA A 28 19.06 3.84 -7.45
N GLU A 29 17.87 3.52 -6.97
CA GLU A 29 17.26 2.18 -7.11
C GLU A 29 16.53 2.02 -8.45
N ALA A 30 16.30 3.12 -9.18
CA ALA A 30 15.66 3.09 -10.49
C ALA A 30 16.69 2.94 -11.61
N PRO A 31 16.36 2.26 -12.72
CA PRO A 31 17.23 2.17 -13.88
C PRO A 31 17.41 3.52 -14.58
N ASP A 32 18.54 3.71 -15.27
CA ASP A 32 18.91 4.98 -15.91
C ASP A 32 17.87 5.48 -16.91
N TYR A 33 17.21 4.58 -17.65
CA TYR A 33 16.14 4.98 -18.58
C TYR A 33 14.91 5.56 -17.87
N ASN A 34 14.53 5.05 -16.69
CA ASN A 34 13.45 5.63 -15.90
C ASN A 34 13.87 7.00 -15.36
N ASN A 35 15.11 7.11 -14.85
CA ASN A 35 15.67 8.38 -14.40
C ASN A 35 15.70 9.43 -15.51
N GLU A 36 16.05 9.05 -16.74
CA GLU A 36 16.05 9.96 -17.89
C GLU A 36 14.65 10.50 -18.20
N VAL A 37 13.64 9.65 -18.24
CA VAL A 37 12.25 10.08 -18.49
C VAL A 37 11.75 11.04 -17.41
N VAL A 38 11.97 10.71 -16.14
CA VAL A 38 11.58 11.59 -15.03
C VAL A 38 12.36 12.91 -15.06
N SER A 39 13.68 12.86 -15.33
CA SER A 39 14.50 14.06 -15.49
C SER A 39 13.99 14.97 -16.62
N ASN A 40 13.53 14.38 -17.73
CA ASN A 40 12.96 15.12 -18.85
C ASN A 40 11.62 15.77 -18.50
N LEU A 41 10.74 15.07 -17.75
CA LEU A 41 9.51 15.66 -17.22
C LEU A 41 9.83 16.86 -16.32
N LEU A 42 10.71 16.67 -15.34
CA LEU A 42 11.09 17.69 -14.37
C LEU A 42 11.67 18.95 -15.03
N ALA A 43 12.48 18.79 -16.08
CA ALA A 43 13.04 19.91 -16.84
C ALA A 43 11.98 20.69 -17.63
N ASN A 44 10.82 20.09 -17.91
CA ASN A 44 9.80 20.63 -18.81
C ASN A 44 8.42 20.84 -18.15
N VAL A 45 8.30 20.79 -16.81
CA VAL A 45 7.01 20.94 -16.09
C VAL A 45 6.21 22.15 -16.59
N SER A 46 6.84 23.32 -16.69
CA SER A 46 6.20 24.56 -17.15
C SER A 46 5.71 24.55 -18.61
N ALA A 47 6.22 23.63 -19.43
CA ALA A 47 5.76 23.42 -20.81
C ALA A 47 4.57 22.44 -20.86
N VAL A 48 4.46 21.56 -19.86
CA VAL A 48 3.38 20.55 -19.75
C VAL A 48 2.15 21.13 -19.04
N ARG A 49 2.38 21.96 -18.01
CA ARG A 49 1.32 22.56 -17.18
C ARG A 49 1.65 24.00 -16.82
N GLY A 50 0.62 24.83 -16.77
CA GLY A 50 0.71 26.21 -16.30
C GLY A 50 0.85 26.33 -14.79
N ASP A 51 0.99 27.57 -14.32
CA ASP A 51 1.13 27.87 -12.89
C ASP A 51 -0.04 27.30 -12.08
N ARG A 52 0.29 26.47 -11.07
CA ARG A 52 -0.65 25.76 -10.17
C ARG A 52 -1.49 24.66 -10.82
N GLU A 53 -1.21 24.30 -12.07
CA GLU A 53 -1.88 23.18 -12.76
C GLU A 53 -1.14 21.85 -12.58
N ALA A 54 0.15 21.88 -12.24
CA ALA A 54 0.99 20.68 -12.15
C ALA A 54 0.77 19.94 -10.83
N TYR A 55 0.39 18.67 -10.93
CA TYR A 55 0.33 17.77 -9.77
C TYR A 55 0.62 16.31 -10.15
N ALA A 56 0.97 15.53 -9.14
CA ALA A 56 1.30 14.11 -9.20
C ALA A 56 0.51 13.33 -8.15
N VAL A 57 0.15 12.09 -8.46
CA VAL A 57 -0.63 11.20 -7.59
C VAL A 57 0.09 9.86 -7.40
N PHE A 58 0.13 9.36 -6.19
CA PHE A 58 0.80 8.10 -5.87
C PHE A 58 -0.13 7.24 -5.03
N ASP A 59 -0.13 5.94 -5.27
CA ASP A 59 -0.54 4.99 -4.23
C ASP A 59 0.52 4.88 -3.12
N TRP A 60 0.17 4.24 -2.01
CA TRP A 60 1.05 4.00 -0.89
C TRP A 60 1.62 2.57 -0.83
N ASP A 61 0.76 1.56 -0.73
CA ASP A 61 1.11 0.20 -0.34
C ASP A 61 1.64 -0.58 -1.55
N ASN A 62 2.83 -1.15 -1.49
CA ASN A 62 3.57 -1.68 -2.66
C ASN A 62 3.92 -0.65 -3.75
N THR A 63 3.52 0.61 -3.60
CA THR A 63 3.87 1.71 -4.50
C THR A 63 4.96 2.61 -3.93
N CYS A 64 4.76 3.23 -2.76
CA CYS A 64 5.76 4.04 -2.03
C CYS A 64 6.62 3.22 -1.07
N MET A 65 6.20 1.98 -0.79
CA MET A 65 6.86 1.06 0.11
C MET A 65 6.66 -0.37 -0.34
N PHE A 66 7.58 -1.27 0.00
CA PHE A 66 7.35 -2.71 -0.14
C PHE A 66 6.49 -3.23 1.01
N GLY A 67 5.46 -4.00 0.68
CA GLY A 67 4.46 -4.48 1.62
C GLY A 67 3.30 -3.51 1.79
N ASP A 68 2.39 -3.86 2.69
CA ASP A 68 1.13 -3.15 2.90
C ASP A 68 0.94 -2.81 4.39
N ILE A 69 0.69 -1.53 4.69
CA ILE A 69 0.57 -1.00 6.05
C ILE A 69 -0.66 -1.57 6.76
N SER A 70 -1.75 -1.83 6.04
CA SER A 70 -2.97 -2.42 6.59
C SER A 70 -2.72 -3.88 6.95
N TYR A 71 -2.18 -4.67 6.02
CA TYR A 71 -1.85 -6.09 6.23
C TYR A 71 -0.86 -6.29 7.39
N THR A 72 0.25 -5.54 7.39
CA THR A 72 1.26 -5.67 8.45
C THR A 72 0.75 -5.15 9.80
N SER A 73 -0.18 -4.19 9.81
CA SER A 73 -0.85 -3.74 11.04
C SER A 73 -1.79 -4.78 11.63
N VAL A 74 -2.48 -5.58 10.80
CA VAL A 74 -3.35 -6.67 11.26
C VAL A 74 -2.54 -7.66 12.09
N PHE A 75 -1.40 -8.13 11.54
CA PHE A 75 -0.54 -9.04 12.27
C PHE A 75 -0.01 -8.42 13.56
N TYR A 76 0.46 -7.17 13.50
CA TYR A 76 0.95 -6.46 14.69
C TYR A 76 -0.15 -6.34 15.75
N GLN A 77 -1.38 -6.00 15.36
CA GLN A 77 -2.49 -5.79 16.28
C GLN A 77 -2.93 -7.10 16.94
N VAL A 78 -3.09 -8.18 16.17
CA VAL A 78 -3.40 -9.53 16.67
C VAL A 78 -2.28 -10.03 17.58
N ASN A 79 -1.02 -9.90 17.17
CA ASN A 79 0.14 -10.37 17.93
C ASN A 79 0.38 -9.58 19.22
N ASN A 80 -0.28 -8.43 19.41
CA ASN A 80 -0.20 -7.62 20.62
C ASN A 80 -1.53 -7.51 21.38
N LEU A 81 -2.58 -8.21 20.92
CA LEU A 81 -3.95 -8.14 21.45
C LEU A 81 -4.42 -6.69 21.68
N ASN A 82 -4.13 -5.80 20.73
CA ASN A 82 -4.42 -4.37 20.88
C ASN A 82 -5.81 -4.02 20.36
N PHE A 83 -6.84 -4.41 21.12
CA PHE A 83 -8.25 -4.25 20.75
C PHE A 83 -9.02 -3.41 21.78
N ARG A 84 -10.19 -2.88 21.37
CA ARG A 84 -11.09 -2.08 22.24
C ARG A 84 -12.54 -2.56 22.28
N PHE A 85 -12.93 -3.51 21.43
CA PHE A 85 -14.28 -4.07 21.40
C PHE A 85 -14.45 -5.22 22.39
N THR A 86 -15.66 -5.40 22.91
CA THR A 86 -15.99 -6.49 23.83
C THR A 86 -16.27 -7.79 23.07
N PRO A 87 -16.17 -8.96 23.72
CA PRO A 87 -16.47 -10.24 23.08
C PRO A 87 -17.91 -10.34 22.54
N GLU A 88 -18.87 -9.68 23.18
CA GLU A 88 -20.28 -9.67 22.76
C GLU A 88 -20.49 -8.97 21.42
N ASN A 89 -19.61 -8.04 21.06
CA ASN A 89 -19.66 -7.31 19.79
C ASN A 89 -18.81 -7.99 18.69
N PHE A 90 -18.07 -9.05 19.00
CA PHE A 90 -17.14 -9.66 18.05
C PHE A 90 -17.86 -10.10 16.76
N GLU A 91 -18.93 -10.88 16.90
CA GLU A 91 -19.65 -11.42 15.74
C GLU A 91 -20.28 -10.31 14.91
N SER A 92 -20.86 -9.27 15.53
CA SER A 92 -21.50 -8.17 14.80
C SER A 92 -20.51 -7.25 14.10
N ILE A 93 -19.29 -7.12 14.62
CA ILE A 93 -18.20 -6.37 14.00
C ILE A 93 -17.71 -7.10 12.75
N PHE A 94 -17.41 -8.40 12.86
CA PHE A 94 -16.79 -9.15 11.77
C PHE A 94 -17.78 -9.87 10.85
N SER A 95 -19.10 -9.78 11.12
CA SER A 95 -20.10 -10.17 10.13
C SER A 95 -20.31 -9.11 9.04
N LEU A 96 -19.69 -7.92 9.17
CA LEU A 96 -19.72 -6.84 8.16
C LEU A 96 -21.15 -6.43 7.72
N GLY A 97 -22.11 -6.52 8.63
CA GLY A 97 -23.53 -6.24 8.36
C GLY A 97 -24.33 -7.42 7.82
N TYR A 98 -23.68 -8.55 7.51
CA TYR A 98 -24.36 -9.78 7.11
C TYR A 98 -24.95 -10.53 8.31
N ASN A 99 -26.03 -11.24 8.06
CA ASN A 99 -26.71 -12.20 8.92
C ASN A 99 -27.18 -13.41 8.08
N ALA A 100 -27.83 -14.39 8.72
CA ALA A 100 -28.27 -15.62 8.04
C ALA A 100 -29.34 -15.41 6.94
N SER A 101 -29.95 -14.22 6.85
CA SER A 101 -31.01 -13.87 5.90
C SER A 101 -30.62 -12.76 4.91
N SER A 102 -29.45 -12.13 5.07
CA SER A 102 -28.93 -11.14 4.11
C SER A 102 -27.91 -11.79 3.20
N SER A 103 -28.08 -11.67 1.88
CA SER A 103 -27.11 -12.19 0.92
C SER A 103 -26.95 -11.27 -0.27
N ASP A 104 -25.79 -11.39 -0.91
CA ASP A 104 -25.45 -10.79 -2.19
C ASP A 104 -24.48 -11.72 -2.94
N ILE A 105 -23.82 -11.20 -3.98
CA ILE A 105 -22.88 -12.00 -4.78
C ILE A 105 -21.59 -12.37 -4.02
N CYS A 106 -21.21 -11.62 -2.99
CA CYS A 106 -20.02 -11.86 -2.19
C CYS A 106 -20.28 -12.91 -1.10
N LEU A 107 -21.45 -12.85 -0.44
CA LEU A 107 -21.89 -13.83 0.56
C LEU A 107 -23.30 -14.34 0.24
N VAL A 108 -23.37 -15.28 -0.71
CA VAL A 108 -24.62 -15.80 -1.30
C VAL A 108 -25.61 -16.41 -0.30
N ASN A 109 -25.12 -16.89 0.84
CA ASN A 109 -25.93 -17.44 1.94
C ASN A 109 -25.78 -16.61 3.22
N GLY A 110 -25.38 -15.34 3.11
CA GLY A 110 -25.06 -14.48 4.25
C GLY A 110 -23.98 -15.10 5.13
N THR A 111 -24.20 -15.13 6.44
CA THR A 111 -23.26 -15.76 7.39
C THR A 111 -23.14 -17.27 7.23
N ASN A 112 -24.03 -17.94 6.49
CA ASN A 112 -23.90 -19.37 6.17
C ASN A 112 -23.04 -19.62 4.92
N SER A 113 -22.51 -18.58 4.28
CA SER A 113 -21.58 -18.75 3.16
C SER A 113 -20.29 -19.40 3.64
N VAL A 114 -19.76 -20.32 2.82
CA VAL A 114 -18.44 -20.92 3.01
C VAL A 114 -17.41 -19.86 2.69
N ILE A 115 -16.45 -19.66 3.59
CA ILE A 115 -15.37 -18.67 3.41
C ILE A 115 -13.99 -19.32 3.27
N GLY A 116 -13.92 -20.64 3.42
CA GLY A 116 -12.69 -21.41 3.26
C GLY A 116 -12.87 -22.84 3.75
N GLN A 117 -11.76 -23.55 3.89
CA GLN A 117 -11.74 -24.94 4.37
C GLN A 117 -10.87 -25.08 5.62
N ASP A 118 -11.23 -26.05 6.46
CA ASP A 118 -10.41 -26.46 7.60
C ASP A 118 -9.18 -27.25 7.13
N VAL A 119 -8.27 -27.57 8.05
CA VAL A 119 -7.04 -28.33 7.73
C VAL A 119 -7.29 -29.74 7.17
N ASN A 120 -8.53 -30.23 7.25
CA ASN A 120 -8.94 -31.53 6.72
C ASN A 120 -9.70 -31.41 5.38
N GLY A 121 -9.84 -30.19 4.82
CA GLY A 121 -10.57 -29.93 3.58
C GLY A 121 -12.10 -29.87 3.77
N THR A 122 -12.59 -29.66 4.99
CA THR A 122 -14.02 -29.48 5.28
C THR A 122 -14.39 -28.02 5.13
N ASP A 123 -15.47 -27.72 4.41
CA ASP A 123 -15.98 -26.36 4.25
C ASP A 123 -16.32 -25.72 5.59
N VAL A 124 -15.85 -24.49 5.78
CA VAL A 124 -16.07 -23.67 6.98
C VAL A 124 -16.87 -22.43 6.61
N THR A 125 -17.96 -22.19 7.33
CA THR A 125 -18.82 -21.01 7.12
C THR A 125 -18.33 -19.81 7.91
N LEU A 126 -18.74 -18.62 7.48
CA LEU A 126 -18.53 -17.37 8.22
C LEU A 126 -19.08 -17.48 9.66
N ALA A 127 -20.30 -17.98 9.84
CA ALA A 127 -20.93 -18.14 11.16
C ALA A 127 -20.11 -19.04 12.11
N THR A 128 -19.62 -20.18 11.62
CA THR A 128 -18.76 -21.07 12.42
C THR A 128 -17.48 -20.35 12.83
N THR A 129 -16.84 -19.66 11.88
CA THR A 129 -15.59 -18.94 12.13
C THR A 129 -15.78 -17.83 13.16
N LEU A 130 -16.83 -17.03 13.03
CA LEU A 130 -17.18 -15.96 13.97
C LEU A 130 -17.37 -16.50 15.39
N ALA A 131 -18.22 -17.52 15.55
CA ALA A 131 -18.55 -18.09 16.85
C ALA A 131 -17.32 -18.72 17.53
N GLU A 132 -16.53 -19.50 16.79
CA GLU A 132 -15.35 -20.18 17.35
C GLU A 132 -14.19 -19.23 17.65
N THR A 133 -14.08 -18.12 16.93
CA THR A 133 -13.05 -17.10 17.20
C THR A 133 -13.45 -16.21 18.38
N ALA A 134 -14.74 -15.87 18.50
CA ALA A 134 -15.26 -15.09 19.62
C ALA A 134 -15.05 -15.78 20.98
N LYS A 135 -15.12 -17.13 21.01
CA LYS A 135 -14.84 -17.93 22.22
C LYS A 135 -13.40 -17.73 22.72
N ASP A 136 -12.42 -17.87 21.84
CA ASP A 136 -11.01 -17.66 22.19
C ASP A 136 -10.76 -16.19 22.58
N TYR A 137 -11.31 -15.25 21.80
CA TYR A 137 -11.21 -13.83 22.08
C TYR A 137 -11.76 -13.47 23.46
N LYS A 138 -12.86 -14.08 23.90
CA LYS A 138 -13.43 -13.85 25.22
C LYS A 138 -12.46 -14.17 26.35
N VAL A 139 -11.76 -15.30 26.27
CA VAL A 139 -10.77 -15.70 27.28
C VAL A 139 -9.61 -14.69 27.31
N LEU A 140 -9.10 -14.30 26.14
CA LEU A 140 -8.02 -13.33 26.01
C LEU A 140 -8.44 -11.93 26.48
N TYR A 141 -9.69 -11.56 26.24
CA TYR A 141 -10.25 -10.29 26.63
C TYR A 141 -10.30 -10.17 28.16
N ASP A 142 -10.88 -11.16 28.82
CA ASP A 142 -11.02 -11.18 30.27
C ASP A 142 -9.65 -11.26 30.98
N ALA A 143 -8.71 -12.04 30.43
CA ALA A 143 -7.40 -12.26 31.03
C ALA A 143 -6.42 -11.09 30.83
N TYR A 144 -6.46 -10.42 29.66
CA TYR A 144 -5.44 -9.45 29.25
C TYR A 144 -6.00 -8.14 28.68
N VAL A 145 -6.87 -8.17 27.67
CA VAL A 145 -7.27 -6.94 26.95
C VAL A 145 -8.03 -5.97 27.85
N ALA A 146 -9.05 -6.44 28.59
CA ALA A 146 -9.88 -5.57 29.42
C ALA A 146 -9.09 -4.95 30.59
N PRO A 147 -8.25 -5.70 31.33
CA PRO A 147 -7.34 -5.13 32.33
C PRO A 147 -6.30 -4.18 31.73
N LYS A 148 -5.70 -4.52 30.59
CA LYS A 148 -4.62 -3.74 29.96
C LYS A 148 -5.09 -2.35 29.53
N TYR A 149 -6.30 -2.25 29.00
CA TYR A 149 -6.85 -1.01 28.43
C TYR A 149 -7.99 -0.41 29.25
N ASN A 150 -8.21 -0.89 30.49
CA ASN A 150 -9.24 -0.41 31.42
C ASN A 150 -10.66 -0.39 30.81
N LEU A 151 -11.04 -1.47 30.12
CA LEU A 151 -12.30 -1.52 29.35
C LEU A 151 -13.51 -2.00 30.15
N SER A 152 -13.32 -2.50 31.37
CA SER A 152 -14.41 -2.90 32.26
C SER A 152 -14.21 -2.32 33.65
N SER A 153 -15.31 -1.83 34.24
CA SER A 153 -15.34 -1.36 35.64
C SER A 153 -15.07 -2.47 36.66
N SER A 154 -15.22 -3.74 36.25
CA SER A 154 -14.87 -4.91 37.05
C SER A 154 -13.51 -5.51 36.71
N ALA A 155 -12.76 -4.92 35.78
CA ALA A 155 -11.43 -5.40 35.42
C ALA A 155 -10.50 -5.26 36.64
N GLN A 156 -10.18 -6.39 37.27
CA GLN A 156 -9.13 -6.42 38.27
C GLN A 156 -7.78 -6.20 37.58
N SER A 157 -6.82 -5.59 38.27
CA SER A 157 -5.45 -5.54 37.79
C SER A 157 -4.95 -6.97 37.55
N SER A 158 -4.76 -7.34 36.29
CA SER A 158 -4.14 -8.61 35.90
C SER A 158 -2.63 -8.43 35.85
N ASN A 159 -1.90 -9.34 36.49
CA ASN A 159 -0.43 -9.40 36.42
C ASN A 159 0.06 -10.27 35.26
N VAL A 160 -0.85 -10.85 34.46
CA VAL A 160 -0.48 -11.72 33.33
C VAL A 160 0.15 -10.88 32.24
N THR A 161 1.34 -11.30 31.82
CA THR A 161 2.10 -10.65 30.74
C THR A 161 1.62 -11.10 29.37
N LEU A 162 1.89 -10.30 28.33
CA LEU A 162 1.58 -10.70 26.95
C LEU A 162 2.33 -11.98 26.56
N ASP A 163 3.56 -12.17 27.01
CA ASP A 163 4.34 -13.36 26.71
C ASP A 163 3.70 -14.61 27.32
N GLU A 164 3.21 -14.55 28.55
CA GLU A 164 2.44 -15.66 29.16
C GLU A 164 1.14 -15.94 28.41
N ILE A 165 0.44 -14.90 27.93
CA ILE A 165 -0.76 -15.06 27.10
C ILE A 165 -0.43 -15.75 25.78
N LYS A 166 0.73 -15.44 25.16
CA LYS A 166 1.12 -16.02 23.87
C LYS A 166 1.35 -17.52 23.91
N GLU A 167 1.64 -18.07 25.10
CA GLU A 167 1.81 -19.50 25.31
C GLU A 167 0.48 -20.26 25.47
N THR A 168 -0.66 -19.56 25.62
CA THR A 168 -1.95 -20.24 25.81
C THR A 168 -2.54 -20.76 24.50
N THR A 169 -3.30 -21.85 24.60
CA THR A 169 -4.01 -22.43 23.46
C THR A 169 -5.00 -21.44 22.85
N GLU A 170 -5.69 -20.65 23.68
CA GLU A 170 -6.67 -19.65 23.23
C GLU A 170 -6.00 -18.56 22.41
N TYR A 171 -4.79 -18.11 22.77
CA TYR A 171 -4.06 -17.14 21.94
C TYR A 171 -3.64 -17.75 20.60
N GLN A 172 -3.08 -18.96 20.63
CA GLN A 172 -2.63 -19.63 19.41
C GLN A 172 -3.80 -19.87 18.45
N ASN A 173 -4.94 -20.31 18.98
CA ASN A 173 -6.18 -20.49 18.23
C ASN A 173 -6.73 -19.17 17.72
N PHE A 174 -6.83 -18.14 18.57
CA PHE A 174 -7.31 -16.82 18.16
C PHE A 174 -6.47 -16.24 17.03
N ARG A 175 -5.13 -16.31 17.13
CA ARG A 175 -4.23 -15.83 16.08
C ARG A 175 -4.48 -16.56 14.76
N ALA A 176 -4.59 -17.89 14.76
CA ALA A 176 -4.85 -18.64 13.55
C ALA A 176 -6.25 -18.34 12.97
N LYS A 177 -7.30 -18.40 13.81
CA LYS A 177 -8.68 -18.19 13.37
C LYS A 177 -8.97 -16.75 12.93
N MET A 178 -8.35 -15.75 13.55
CA MET A 178 -8.44 -14.36 13.07
C MET A 178 -7.80 -14.19 11.70
N GLY A 179 -6.65 -14.81 11.47
CA GLY A 179 -6.00 -14.78 10.16
C GLY A 179 -6.91 -15.41 9.12
N PHE A 180 -7.41 -16.63 9.40
CA PHE A 180 -8.38 -17.29 8.53
C PHE A 180 -9.59 -16.40 8.25
N LEU A 181 -10.27 -15.88 9.28
CA LEU A 181 -11.45 -15.03 9.13
C LEU A 181 -11.22 -13.81 8.23
N LEU A 182 -10.18 -13.03 8.54
CA LEU A 182 -9.98 -11.73 7.89
C LEU A 182 -9.54 -11.90 6.43
N TYR A 183 -8.60 -12.82 6.16
CA TYR A 183 -8.06 -13.02 4.83
C TYR A 183 -9.01 -13.82 3.92
N SER A 184 -9.78 -14.76 4.48
CA SER A 184 -10.86 -15.43 3.73
C SER A 184 -11.94 -14.44 3.26
N LEU A 185 -12.27 -13.45 4.09
CA LEU A 185 -13.22 -12.40 3.72
C LEU A 185 -12.61 -11.40 2.74
N GLU A 186 -11.31 -11.14 2.79
CA GLU A 186 -10.66 -10.20 1.88
C GLU A 186 -10.52 -10.76 0.46
N VAL A 187 -10.11 -12.03 0.31
CA VAL A 187 -9.81 -12.64 -1.00
C VAL A 187 -11.06 -12.98 -1.81
N MET A 188 -12.21 -13.24 -1.17
CA MET A 188 -13.50 -13.61 -1.78
C MET A 188 -13.34 -14.46 -3.06
N ASP A 189 -12.93 -15.73 -2.90
CA ASP A 189 -12.58 -16.64 -3.99
C ASP A 189 -13.57 -16.59 -5.18
N GLY A 190 -13.08 -16.12 -6.33
CA GLY A 190 -13.86 -15.99 -7.58
C GLY A 190 -14.80 -14.79 -7.68
N GLY A 191 -14.69 -13.83 -6.75
CA GLY A 191 -15.46 -12.59 -6.74
C GLY A 191 -15.08 -11.59 -7.84
N ASP A 192 -15.98 -10.64 -8.09
CA ASP A 192 -15.69 -9.46 -8.91
C ASP A 192 -15.19 -8.33 -8.00
N ASP A 193 -13.88 -8.02 -8.07
CA ASP A 193 -13.25 -6.93 -7.32
C ASP A 193 -13.87 -5.55 -7.59
N TYR A 194 -14.56 -5.40 -8.73
CA TYR A 194 -15.29 -4.17 -9.07
C TYR A 194 -16.70 -4.12 -8.48
N SER A 195 -17.17 -5.19 -7.84
CA SER A 195 -18.47 -5.19 -7.18
C SER A 195 -18.46 -4.37 -5.90
N GLU A 196 -19.59 -3.71 -5.62
CA GLU A 196 -19.76 -2.85 -4.43
C GLU A 196 -19.56 -3.63 -3.12
N CYS A 197 -20.05 -4.88 -3.04
CA CYS A 197 -19.85 -5.71 -1.86
C CYS A 197 -18.38 -6.10 -1.70
N SER A 198 -17.66 -6.40 -2.79
CA SER A 198 -16.25 -6.80 -2.71
C SER A 198 -15.40 -5.64 -2.18
N GLN A 199 -15.55 -4.47 -2.78
CA GLN A 199 -14.83 -3.26 -2.32
C GLN A 199 -15.18 -2.92 -0.87
N SER A 200 -16.46 -3.00 -0.50
CA SER A 200 -16.89 -2.73 0.88
C SER A 200 -16.29 -3.72 1.87
N ILE A 201 -16.25 -5.01 1.54
CA ILE A 201 -15.65 -6.03 2.41
C ILE A 201 -14.14 -5.81 2.50
N ALA A 202 -13.42 -5.79 1.38
CA ALA A 202 -11.97 -5.66 1.34
C ALA A 202 -11.47 -4.41 2.07
N MET A 203 -12.17 -3.29 1.92
CA MET A 203 -11.75 -2.01 2.49
C MET A 203 -12.15 -1.83 3.95
N THR A 204 -13.04 -2.68 4.49
CA THR A 204 -13.48 -2.56 5.88
C THR A 204 -13.08 -3.72 6.76
N VAL A 205 -12.82 -4.92 6.24
CA VAL A 205 -12.56 -6.13 7.05
C VAL A 205 -11.40 -5.96 8.02
N PHE A 206 -10.24 -5.43 7.59
CA PHE A 206 -9.14 -5.15 8.51
C PHE A 206 -9.40 -3.94 9.41
N PRO A 207 -9.90 -2.79 8.92
CA PRO A 207 -10.22 -1.65 9.77
C PRO A 207 -11.23 -1.95 10.89
N HIS A 208 -12.08 -2.97 10.78
CA HIS A 208 -12.97 -3.39 11.87
C HIS A 208 -12.21 -3.80 13.16
N LEU A 209 -10.93 -4.18 13.07
CA LEU A 209 -10.08 -4.39 14.26
C LEU A 209 -9.90 -3.12 15.11
N LEU A 210 -10.11 -1.94 14.52
CA LEU A 210 -9.97 -0.63 15.17
C LEU A 210 -11.22 -0.18 15.93
N VAL A 211 -12.32 -0.93 15.84
CA VAL A 211 -13.60 -0.54 16.47
C VAL A 211 -13.41 -0.27 17.96
N GLY A 212 -13.88 0.91 18.39
CA GLY A 212 -13.77 1.39 19.76
C GLY A 212 -12.49 2.15 20.10
N MET A 213 -11.50 2.21 19.20
CA MET A 213 -10.28 3.00 19.38
C MET A 213 -10.52 4.48 19.07
N THR A 214 -9.90 5.36 19.84
CA THR A 214 -9.78 6.79 19.51
C THR A 214 -8.75 7.02 18.41
N GLU A 215 -8.80 8.16 17.73
CA GLU A 215 -7.81 8.52 16.70
C GLU A 215 -6.35 8.43 17.21
N ASP A 216 -6.08 8.93 18.42
CA ASP A 216 -4.73 8.89 19.02
C ASP A 216 -4.23 7.45 19.29
N GLU A 217 -5.13 6.55 19.67
CA GLU A 217 -4.81 5.13 19.84
C GLU A 217 -4.51 4.47 18.51
N ILE A 218 -5.25 4.81 17.46
CA ILE A 218 -5.02 4.30 16.10
C ILE A 218 -3.67 4.82 15.56
N LYS A 219 -3.39 6.12 15.71
CA LYS A 219 -2.09 6.73 15.38
C LYS A 219 -0.94 6.04 16.11
N THR A 220 -1.13 5.74 17.40
CA THR A 220 -0.13 5.04 18.21
C THR A 220 0.08 3.61 17.73
N LEU A 221 -1.00 2.88 17.41
CA LEU A 221 -0.94 1.53 16.85
C LEU A 221 -0.16 1.51 15.54
N ILE A 222 -0.53 2.33 14.56
CA ILE A 222 0.08 2.29 13.23
C ILE A 222 1.56 2.71 13.27
N ARG A 223 1.91 3.74 14.04
CA ARG A 223 3.33 4.13 14.25
C ARG A 223 4.15 3.00 14.87
N SER A 224 3.56 2.27 15.81
CA SER A 224 4.24 1.15 16.48
C SER A 224 4.38 -0.04 15.53
N SER A 225 3.34 -0.35 14.77
CA SER A 225 3.35 -1.39 13.74
C SER A 225 4.43 -1.12 12.70
N ILE A 226 4.46 0.09 12.13
CA ILE A 226 5.43 0.43 11.08
C ILE A 226 6.86 0.32 11.61
N ARG A 227 7.15 0.91 12.79
CA ARG A 227 8.47 0.82 13.42
C ARG A 227 8.91 -0.61 13.69
N TRP A 228 7.99 -1.44 14.16
CA TRP A 228 8.30 -2.83 14.45
C TRP A 228 8.60 -3.61 13.16
N ASN A 229 7.74 -3.47 12.13
CA ASN A 229 7.87 -4.14 10.85
C ASN A 229 9.12 -3.71 10.06
N LEU A 230 9.58 -2.47 10.19
CA LEU A 230 10.87 -2.02 9.63
C LEU A 230 12.06 -2.83 10.15
N GLY A 231 11.97 -3.32 11.38
CA GLY A 231 12.99 -4.16 12.01
C GLY A 231 12.82 -5.66 11.75
N GLN A 232 11.80 -6.07 10.99
CA GLN A 232 11.53 -7.49 10.72
C GLN A 232 12.04 -7.93 9.34
N ALA A 233 12.30 -9.24 9.24
CA ALA A 233 12.37 -9.93 7.96
C ALA A 233 11.01 -9.89 7.25
N LEU A 234 11.06 -9.90 5.91
CA LEU A 234 9.88 -10.00 5.05
C LEU A 234 9.43 -11.46 5.05
N GLU A 235 8.26 -11.73 5.61
CA GLU A 235 7.75 -13.09 5.79
C GLU A 235 6.22 -13.11 5.72
N GLU A 236 5.69 -14.26 5.34
CA GLU A 236 4.25 -14.56 5.36
C GLU A 236 3.96 -15.71 6.34
N PRO A 237 4.03 -15.47 7.66
CA PRO A 237 3.87 -16.54 8.63
C PRO A 237 2.44 -17.11 8.62
N THR A 238 2.35 -18.44 8.63
CA THR A 238 1.08 -19.16 8.84
C THR A 238 0.99 -19.74 10.25
N TYR A 239 -0.24 -19.84 10.74
CA TYR A 239 -0.55 -20.41 12.05
C TYR A 239 -1.78 -21.30 11.97
N THR A 240 -1.73 -22.45 12.63
CA THR A 240 -2.82 -23.42 12.63
C THR A 240 -3.51 -23.46 14.00
N SER A 241 -4.83 -23.35 14.04
CA SER A 241 -5.61 -23.55 15.26
C SER A 241 -5.86 -25.04 15.53
N THR A 242 -6.26 -25.35 16.76
CA THR A 242 -6.60 -26.70 17.23
C THR A 242 -8.00 -26.71 17.84
N GLY A 243 -8.51 -27.91 18.16
CA GLY A 243 -9.83 -28.08 18.79
C GLY A 243 -10.96 -28.17 17.77
N ASP A 244 -12.12 -27.62 18.11
CA ASP A 244 -13.37 -27.77 17.36
C ASP A 244 -13.33 -27.10 15.96
N LEU A 245 -12.47 -26.10 15.78
CA LEU A 245 -12.19 -25.48 14.48
C LEU A 245 -10.69 -25.36 14.29
N ALA A 246 -10.13 -26.28 13.48
CA ALA A 246 -8.74 -26.31 13.10
C ALA A 246 -8.58 -25.72 11.68
N VAL A 247 -8.18 -24.46 11.60
CA VAL A 247 -7.99 -23.69 10.36
C VAL A 247 -6.57 -23.13 10.34
N GLU A 248 -6.07 -22.83 9.14
CA GLU A 248 -4.82 -22.10 8.96
C GLU A 248 -5.11 -20.63 8.67
N GLY A 249 -4.46 -19.73 9.41
CA GLY A 249 -4.47 -18.30 9.13
C GLY A 249 -3.09 -17.83 8.71
N ALA A 250 -3.04 -17.04 7.65
CA ALA A 250 -1.84 -16.38 7.17
C ALA A 250 -1.79 -14.91 7.62
N TYR A 251 -0.60 -14.34 7.61
CA TYR A 251 -0.34 -12.94 7.89
C TYR A 251 0.85 -12.47 7.05
N THR A 252 1.00 -11.15 6.92
CA THR A 252 2.21 -10.53 6.34
C THR A 252 2.99 -9.80 7.42
N LYS A 253 4.32 -9.96 7.39
CA LYS A 253 5.27 -9.32 8.31
C LYS A 253 6.41 -8.69 7.53
N GLY A 254 6.83 -7.52 8.02
CA GLY A 254 7.96 -6.78 7.47
C GLY A 254 7.55 -5.81 6.36
N LEU A 255 8.30 -4.72 6.24
CA LEU A 255 8.09 -3.69 5.22
C LEU A 255 9.39 -2.93 4.92
N ARG A 256 9.47 -2.28 3.76
CA ARG A 256 10.61 -1.43 3.34
C ARG A 256 10.11 -0.19 2.63
N PHE A 257 10.90 0.88 2.60
CA PHE A 257 10.59 2.06 1.81
C PHE A 257 11.34 2.07 0.50
N PHE A 258 10.69 2.55 -0.54
CA PHE A 258 11.35 2.78 -1.81
C PHE A 258 11.90 4.21 -1.82
N ASN A 259 13.22 4.32 -1.66
CA ASN A 259 13.90 5.61 -1.67
C ASN A 259 13.79 6.28 -3.05
N GLY A 260 13.62 5.49 -4.11
CA GLY A 260 13.30 6.00 -5.44
C GLY A 260 12.03 6.83 -5.48
N GLN A 261 10.95 6.39 -4.82
CA GLN A 261 9.69 7.15 -4.75
C GLN A 261 9.84 8.43 -3.93
N GLU A 262 10.53 8.36 -2.79
CA GLU A 262 10.87 9.55 -2.01
C GLU A 262 11.62 10.58 -2.87
N SER A 263 12.63 10.12 -3.61
CA SER A 263 13.45 10.97 -4.48
C SER A 263 12.59 11.62 -5.58
N THR A 264 11.69 10.86 -6.21
CA THR A 264 10.76 11.35 -7.22
C THR A 264 9.82 12.40 -6.65
N MET A 265 9.17 12.13 -5.51
CA MET A 265 8.29 13.09 -4.84
C MET A 265 9.03 14.38 -4.47
N CYS A 266 10.24 14.28 -3.93
CA CYS A 266 11.09 15.45 -3.64
C CYS A 266 11.37 16.29 -4.88
N ALA A 267 11.76 15.64 -5.98
CA ALA A 267 12.14 16.31 -7.21
C ALA A 267 10.94 16.99 -7.88
N LEU A 268 9.78 16.32 -7.92
CA LEU A 268 8.52 16.87 -8.42
C LEU A 268 8.16 18.15 -7.65
N ARG A 269 8.23 18.12 -6.32
CA ARG A 269 7.98 19.31 -5.49
C ARG A 269 8.97 20.43 -5.73
N ALA A 270 10.25 20.11 -5.88
CA ALA A 270 11.27 21.10 -6.21
C ALA A 270 11.03 21.76 -7.58
N ALA A 271 10.36 21.05 -8.50
CA ALA A 271 9.94 21.54 -9.81
C ALA A 271 8.57 22.26 -9.80
N GLY A 272 7.95 22.46 -8.62
CA GLY A 272 6.67 23.16 -8.49
C GLY A 272 5.44 22.31 -8.78
N VAL A 273 5.57 20.98 -8.68
CA VAL A 273 4.48 20.01 -8.82
C VAL A 273 3.92 19.68 -7.43
N ASP A 274 2.62 19.81 -7.23
CA ASP A 274 1.97 19.37 -5.99
C ASP A 274 1.87 17.84 -5.96
N VAL A 275 2.17 17.22 -4.81
CA VAL A 275 2.19 15.75 -4.66
C VAL A 275 1.07 15.30 -3.74
N TYR A 276 0.38 14.25 -4.13
CA TYR A 276 -0.74 13.64 -3.42
C TYR A 276 -0.56 12.13 -3.26
N ILE A 277 -1.01 11.59 -2.13
CA ILE A 277 -1.20 10.15 -1.94
C ILE A 277 -2.69 9.84 -2.06
N ILE A 278 -3.06 8.81 -2.82
CA ILE A 278 -4.40 8.24 -2.89
C ILE A 278 -4.30 6.74 -2.63
N SER A 279 -4.56 6.33 -1.39
CA SER A 279 -4.37 4.95 -0.91
C SER A 279 -5.70 4.23 -0.66
N ALA A 280 -5.74 2.92 -0.84
CA ALA A 280 -6.87 2.07 -0.45
C ALA A 280 -6.88 1.76 1.07
N SER A 281 -5.77 2.00 1.76
CA SER A 281 -5.70 1.91 3.23
C SER A 281 -6.52 3.01 3.92
N PRO A 282 -6.86 2.87 5.22
CA PRO A 282 -7.44 3.95 5.99
C PRO A 282 -6.62 5.23 5.85
N GLN A 283 -7.26 6.38 5.56
CA GLN A 283 -6.55 7.64 5.30
C GLN A 283 -5.57 7.99 6.44
N LEU A 284 -5.97 7.69 7.68
CA LEU A 284 -5.17 7.90 8.86
C LEU A 284 -3.88 7.06 8.86
N TYR A 285 -3.91 5.83 8.35
CA TYR A 285 -2.73 4.98 8.25
C TYR A 285 -1.73 5.56 7.25
N ALA A 286 -2.17 5.89 6.04
CA ALA A 286 -1.30 6.46 5.01
C ALA A 286 -0.68 7.79 5.48
N ALA A 287 -1.46 8.66 6.14
CA ALA A 287 -0.95 9.91 6.68
C ALA A 287 0.11 9.70 7.77
N GLU A 288 -0.11 8.75 8.68
CA GLU A 288 0.85 8.45 9.74
C GLU A 288 2.11 7.75 9.23
N ALA A 289 1.98 6.91 8.21
CA ALA A 289 3.12 6.33 7.51
C ALA A 289 3.97 7.46 6.90
N GLY A 290 3.37 8.40 6.16
CA GLY A 290 4.08 9.55 5.63
C GLY A 290 4.80 10.39 6.70
N ASN A 291 4.12 10.70 7.81
CA ASN A 291 4.72 11.48 8.90
C ASN A 291 5.90 10.78 9.58
N LEU A 292 5.78 9.47 9.83
CA LEU A 292 6.82 8.71 10.52
C LEU A 292 8.15 8.67 9.74
N LEU A 293 8.08 8.81 8.42
CA LEU A 293 9.20 8.60 7.50
C LEU A 293 9.80 9.90 7.00
N GLY A 294 9.32 11.04 7.49
CA GLY A 294 9.74 12.35 7.00
C GLY A 294 9.10 12.76 5.67
N LEU A 295 8.27 11.90 5.07
CA LEU A 295 7.46 12.24 3.90
C LEU A 295 6.36 13.25 4.23
N GLY A 296 5.96 13.44 5.50
CA GLY A 296 4.94 14.43 5.88
C GLY A 296 5.30 15.88 5.52
N ASN A 297 6.60 16.20 5.41
CA ASN A 297 7.05 17.49 4.89
C ASN A 297 6.92 17.59 3.37
N MET A 298 6.92 16.45 2.66
CA MET A 298 6.78 16.31 1.21
C MET A 298 5.31 16.18 0.80
N VAL A 299 4.51 15.43 1.53
CA VAL A 299 3.07 15.27 1.30
C VAL A 299 2.36 15.70 2.57
N PRO A 300 1.83 16.93 2.62
CA PRO A 300 1.02 17.39 3.75
C PRO A 300 -0.18 16.44 3.96
N ASN A 301 -0.66 16.30 5.20
CA ASN A 301 -1.81 15.43 5.49
C ASN A 301 -3.06 15.79 4.65
N ASP A 302 -3.24 17.07 4.30
CA ASP A 302 -4.34 17.53 3.43
C ASP A 302 -4.24 17.00 1.99
N ASN A 303 -3.06 16.53 1.59
CA ASN A 303 -2.78 15.89 0.31
C ASN A 303 -2.81 14.36 0.38
N VAL A 304 -3.18 13.78 1.53
CA VAL A 304 -3.32 12.33 1.70
C VAL A 304 -4.80 11.97 1.70
N PHE A 305 -5.21 11.24 0.68
CA PHE A 305 -6.53 10.67 0.52
C PHE A 305 -6.45 9.16 0.77
N GLY A 306 -7.38 8.65 1.57
CA GLY A 306 -7.57 7.22 1.73
C GLY A 306 -9.00 6.92 2.15
N VAL A 307 -9.25 5.66 2.53
CA VAL A 307 -10.60 5.26 2.95
C VAL A 307 -10.95 5.97 4.26
N ARG A 308 -12.16 6.54 4.32
CA ARG A 308 -12.63 7.34 5.46
C ARG A 308 -13.70 6.60 6.24
N PHE A 309 -13.57 6.67 7.56
CA PHE A 309 -14.47 6.03 8.50
C PHE A 309 -15.10 7.03 9.45
N LYS A 310 -16.31 6.71 9.91
CA LYS A 310 -17.05 7.48 10.92
C LYS A 310 -16.46 7.26 12.31
N THR A 311 -16.71 8.25 13.16
CA THR A 311 -16.50 8.15 14.61
C THR A 311 -17.83 8.30 15.34
N ASP A 312 -17.95 7.71 16.52
CA ASP A 312 -19.09 7.93 17.42
C ASP A 312 -19.00 9.29 18.13
N ASP A 313 -20.02 9.64 18.91
CA ASP A 313 -20.08 10.89 19.67
C ASP A 313 -18.93 11.05 20.69
N ALA A 314 -18.25 9.96 21.06
CA ALA A 314 -17.09 9.95 21.94
C ALA A 314 -15.75 9.99 21.18
N GLY A 315 -15.78 10.16 19.85
CA GLY A 315 -14.59 10.20 18.99
C GLY A 315 -13.94 8.84 18.77
N ARG A 316 -14.69 7.74 18.91
CA ARG A 316 -14.19 6.37 18.72
C ARG A 316 -14.57 5.85 17.34
N PHE A 317 -13.66 5.10 16.73
CA PHE A 317 -13.82 4.48 15.43
C PHE A 317 -14.97 3.47 15.41
N THR A 318 -15.85 3.55 14.40
CA THR A 318 -17.06 2.71 14.32
C THR A 318 -16.97 1.56 13.33
N GLY A 319 -15.95 1.54 12.45
CA GLY A 319 -15.88 0.58 11.33
C GLY A 319 -16.75 0.94 10.12
N GLN A 320 -17.60 1.96 10.24
CA GLN A 320 -18.49 2.37 9.15
C GLN A 320 -17.82 3.40 8.25
N LEU A 321 -17.97 3.24 6.93
CA LEU A 321 -17.51 4.20 5.95
C LEU A 321 -18.22 5.56 6.09
N VAL A 322 -17.52 6.64 5.73
CA VAL A 322 -18.13 7.98 5.60
C VAL A 322 -19.06 8.00 4.39
N ASP A 323 -20.27 8.54 4.57
CA ASP A 323 -21.26 8.62 3.49
C ASP A 323 -20.83 9.63 2.42
N ASN A 324 -21.15 9.33 1.15
CA ASN A 324 -20.87 10.20 0.00
C ASN A 324 -19.38 10.54 -0.18
N TYR A 325 -18.49 9.66 0.25
CA TYR A 325 -17.07 9.71 -0.04
C TYR A 325 -16.68 8.42 -0.76
N PRO A 326 -15.92 8.47 -1.86
CA PRO A 326 -15.57 7.26 -2.60
C PRO A 326 -14.67 6.34 -1.77
N ILE A 327 -14.89 5.04 -1.91
CA ILE A 327 -13.89 4.05 -1.52
C ILE A 327 -12.68 4.25 -2.43
N THR A 328 -11.51 4.59 -1.89
CA THR A 328 -10.32 4.99 -2.65
C THR A 328 -9.56 3.79 -3.24
N TRP A 329 -10.27 2.97 -4.01
CA TRP A 329 -9.77 1.85 -4.80
C TRP A 329 -10.37 1.91 -6.21
N GLY A 330 -9.59 1.60 -7.24
CA GLY A 330 -9.98 1.60 -8.64
C GLY A 330 -10.65 2.92 -9.06
N LEU A 331 -11.90 2.83 -9.51
CA LEU A 331 -12.74 3.98 -9.89
C LEU A 331 -12.81 5.08 -8.82
N GLY A 332 -12.81 4.74 -7.54
CA GLY A 332 -12.88 5.75 -6.49
C GLY A 332 -11.58 6.54 -6.32
N LYS A 333 -10.41 5.98 -6.67
CA LYS A 333 -9.18 6.77 -6.78
C LYS A 333 -9.26 7.76 -7.93
N ALA A 334 -9.78 7.34 -9.08
CA ALA A 334 -10.03 8.24 -10.20
C ALA A 334 -11.08 9.32 -9.87
N GLU A 335 -12.06 9.03 -9.02
CA GLU A 335 -13.02 10.01 -8.52
C GLU A 335 -12.35 11.09 -7.66
N ILE A 336 -11.40 10.74 -6.79
CA ILE A 336 -10.59 11.74 -6.07
C ILE A 336 -9.86 12.65 -7.06
N VAL A 337 -9.22 12.09 -8.09
CA VAL A 337 -8.53 12.89 -9.10
C VAL A 337 -9.49 13.82 -9.83
N THR A 338 -10.62 13.31 -10.31
CA THR A 338 -11.52 14.03 -11.21
C THR A 338 -12.43 15.02 -10.48
N SER A 339 -12.91 14.68 -9.28
CA SER A 339 -13.88 15.47 -8.53
C SER A 339 -13.24 16.41 -7.49
N ILE A 340 -12.01 16.13 -7.04
CA ILE A 340 -11.32 16.94 -6.01
C ILE A 340 -10.08 17.61 -6.59
N LEU A 341 -9.11 16.83 -7.08
CA LEU A 341 -7.80 17.38 -7.45
C LEU A 341 -7.85 18.21 -8.73
N LYS A 342 -8.54 17.73 -9.77
CA LYS A 342 -8.66 18.43 -11.05
C LYS A 342 -9.28 19.84 -10.88
N PRO A 343 -10.36 20.05 -10.10
CA PRO A 343 -10.83 21.39 -9.76
C PRO A 343 -9.79 22.28 -9.04
N ILE A 344 -9.03 21.73 -8.10
CA ILE A 344 -7.94 22.45 -7.39
C ILE A 344 -6.88 22.91 -8.40
N HIS A 345 -6.57 22.06 -9.39
CA HIS A 345 -5.57 22.28 -10.44
C HIS A 345 -6.14 22.85 -11.74
N GLN A 346 -7.16 23.72 -11.63
CA GLN A 346 -7.71 24.50 -12.76
C GLN A 346 -8.23 23.66 -13.94
N GLY A 347 -8.66 22.43 -13.67
CA GLY A 347 -9.14 21.51 -14.70
C GLY A 347 -8.06 20.69 -15.38
N ALA A 348 -6.79 20.81 -14.98
CA ALA A 348 -5.70 20.03 -15.54
C ALA A 348 -5.72 18.57 -15.02
N PRO A 349 -5.29 17.59 -15.84
CA PRO A 349 -5.00 16.23 -15.38
C PRO A 349 -3.60 16.13 -14.75
N PRO A 350 -3.32 15.08 -13.95
CA PRO A 350 -2.01 14.88 -13.35
C PRO A 350 -0.94 14.68 -14.44
N ILE A 351 0.30 15.03 -14.11
CA ILE A 351 1.47 14.83 -14.99
C ILE A 351 2.34 13.66 -14.57
N TYR A 352 2.05 13.06 -13.43
CA TYR A 352 2.73 11.89 -12.94
C TYR A 352 1.76 11.04 -12.11
N ALA A 353 1.72 9.74 -12.36
CA ALA A 353 1.07 8.79 -11.46
C ALA A 353 1.97 7.59 -11.19
N SER A 354 1.93 7.06 -9.97
CA SER A 354 2.54 5.77 -9.66
C SER A 354 1.59 4.86 -8.89
N GLY A 355 1.64 3.57 -9.20
CA GLY A 355 0.77 2.52 -8.69
C GLY A 355 1.32 1.13 -8.99
N ASP A 356 0.67 0.09 -8.46
CA ASP A 356 1.19 -1.28 -8.52
C ASP A 356 0.13 -2.36 -8.76
N SER A 357 -1.15 -2.01 -8.68
CA SER A 357 -2.27 -2.96 -8.65
C SER A 357 -3.47 -2.52 -9.48
N ASP A 358 -4.44 -3.41 -9.64
CA ASP A 358 -5.71 -3.09 -10.31
C ASP A 358 -6.47 -1.96 -9.60
N GLY A 359 -6.26 -1.78 -8.30
CA GLY A 359 -6.81 -0.65 -7.53
C GLY A 359 -6.27 0.71 -7.93
N ASP A 360 -5.20 0.77 -8.72
CA ASP A 360 -4.57 2.01 -9.20
C ASP A 360 -4.91 2.32 -10.65
N TYR A 361 -5.48 1.36 -11.37
CA TYR A 361 -5.57 1.40 -12.82
C TYR A 361 -6.27 2.68 -13.31
N GLU A 362 -7.48 2.96 -12.82
CA GLU A 362 -8.25 4.12 -13.27
C GLU A 362 -7.63 5.44 -12.81
N MET A 363 -6.91 5.47 -11.70
CA MET A 363 -6.16 6.66 -11.27
C MET A 363 -5.01 6.94 -12.24
N MET A 364 -4.22 5.91 -12.56
CA MET A 364 -3.06 6.02 -13.46
C MET A 364 -3.50 6.40 -14.88
N ASP A 365 -4.66 5.89 -15.34
CA ASP A 365 -5.24 6.25 -16.64
C ASP A 365 -5.70 7.72 -16.72
N THR A 366 -5.72 8.47 -15.61
CA THR A 366 -6.05 9.91 -15.67
C THR A 366 -4.91 10.81 -16.15
N VAL A 367 -3.66 10.33 -16.18
CA VAL A 367 -2.47 11.12 -16.53
C VAL A 367 -2.50 11.56 -17.99
N ARG A 368 -2.12 12.80 -18.30
CA ARG A 368 -1.92 13.26 -19.70
C ARG A 368 -0.63 14.05 -19.83
N ASP A 369 0.01 13.97 -20.99
CA ASP A 369 1.28 14.66 -21.29
C ASP A 369 2.38 14.38 -20.23
N GLY A 370 2.29 13.24 -19.56
CA GLY A 370 2.99 12.98 -18.31
C GLY A 370 3.67 11.62 -18.27
N VAL A 371 3.91 11.14 -17.04
CA VAL A 371 4.56 9.86 -16.78
C VAL A 371 3.64 8.95 -15.96
N VAL A 372 3.51 7.70 -16.38
CA VAL A 372 2.84 6.65 -15.63
C VAL A 372 3.91 5.64 -15.19
N ASP A 373 4.21 5.60 -13.89
CA ASP A 373 5.30 4.82 -13.30
C ASP A 373 4.77 3.62 -12.52
N THR A 374 4.96 2.42 -13.08
CA THR A 374 4.30 1.22 -12.57
C THR A 374 5.29 0.30 -11.84
N ASN A 375 5.01 0.03 -10.57
CA ASN A 375 5.79 -0.96 -9.80
C ASN A 375 5.45 -2.37 -10.28
N ASN A 376 6.44 -3.09 -10.81
CA ASN A 376 6.29 -4.42 -11.34
C ASN A 376 6.23 -5.46 -10.22
N ARG A 377 5.01 -5.83 -9.82
CA ARG A 377 4.78 -6.87 -8.81
C ARG A 377 4.56 -8.26 -9.42
N LEU A 378 4.97 -8.48 -10.67
CA LEU A 378 4.75 -9.71 -11.41
C LEU A 378 3.25 -10.04 -11.61
N LYS A 379 2.40 -9.01 -11.68
CA LYS A 379 0.95 -9.19 -11.93
C LYS A 379 0.69 -9.67 -13.36
N GLY A 380 0.10 -10.86 -13.47
CA GLY A 380 -0.24 -11.53 -14.73
C GLY A 380 -1.29 -10.80 -15.58
N ASN A 381 -1.50 -11.28 -16.80
CA ASN A 381 -2.45 -10.69 -17.78
C ASN A 381 -3.94 -10.74 -17.37
N SER A 382 -4.29 -11.46 -16.30
CA SER A 382 -5.62 -11.41 -15.69
C SER A 382 -5.84 -10.12 -14.87
N SER A 383 -4.77 -9.44 -14.50
CA SER A 383 -4.77 -8.17 -13.76
C SER A 383 -4.81 -7.01 -14.75
N ARG A 384 -5.68 -6.01 -14.53
CA ARG A 384 -5.73 -4.79 -15.36
C ARG A 384 -4.42 -4.00 -15.34
N ILE A 385 -3.71 -3.96 -14.23
CA ILE A 385 -2.43 -3.22 -14.13
C ILE A 385 -1.38 -3.75 -15.14
N ASN A 386 -1.49 -5.01 -15.57
CA ASN A 386 -0.62 -5.59 -16.58
C ASN A 386 -0.65 -4.82 -17.92
N GLU A 387 -1.74 -4.11 -18.23
CA GLU A 387 -1.80 -3.24 -19.40
C GLU A 387 -0.73 -2.13 -19.36
N PHE A 388 -0.43 -1.56 -18.18
CA PHE A 388 0.64 -0.58 -18.07
C PHE A 388 2.02 -1.22 -18.23
N TYR A 389 2.17 -2.50 -17.88
CA TYR A 389 3.42 -3.23 -18.13
C TYR A 389 3.62 -3.38 -19.65
N VAL A 390 2.55 -3.72 -20.38
CA VAL A 390 2.54 -3.80 -21.85
C VAL A 390 2.83 -2.43 -22.49
N LYS A 391 2.15 -1.37 -22.04
CA LYS A 391 2.38 0.01 -22.54
C LYS A 391 3.79 0.50 -22.29
N ALA A 392 4.38 0.19 -21.12
CA ALA A 392 5.77 0.51 -20.82
C ALA A 392 6.71 -0.09 -21.87
N CYS A 393 6.50 -1.35 -22.25
CA CYS A 393 7.26 -1.99 -23.30
C CYS A 393 6.96 -1.43 -24.70
N GLU A 394 5.69 -1.27 -25.07
CA GLU A 394 5.28 -0.79 -26.40
C GLU A 394 5.82 0.62 -26.70
N PHE A 395 5.79 1.50 -25.68
CA PHE A 395 6.20 2.89 -25.82
C PHE A 395 7.58 3.18 -25.20
N PHE A 396 8.45 2.17 -25.08
CA PHE A 396 9.80 2.38 -24.56
C PHE A 396 10.56 3.46 -25.36
N GLY A 397 11.04 4.49 -24.65
CA GLY A 397 11.77 5.61 -25.26
C GLY A 397 10.90 6.58 -26.09
N THR A 398 9.57 6.44 -26.07
CA THR A 398 8.62 7.33 -26.76
C THR A 398 7.40 7.61 -25.89
N THR A 399 6.42 8.35 -26.42
CA THR A 399 5.11 8.57 -25.79
C THR A 399 3.98 7.87 -26.56
N GLU A 400 2.91 7.49 -25.86
CA GLU A 400 1.68 7.00 -26.48
C GLU A 400 0.97 8.14 -27.21
N PRO A 401 0.62 7.99 -28.50
CA PRO A 401 0.05 9.09 -29.29
C PRO A 401 -1.27 9.67 -28.77
N SER A 402 -2.10 8.88 -28.09
CA SER A 402 -3.44 9.28 -27.64
C SER A 402 -3.43 10.13 -26.36
N THR A 403 -2.47 9.87 -25.47
CA THR A 403 -2.36 10.51 -24.14
C THR A 403 -1.14 11.42 -24.04
N ASN A 404 -0.17 11.25 -24.95
CA ASN A 404 1.16 11.83 -24.90
C ASN A 404 1.92 11.46 -23.60
N ASN A 405 1.61 10.30 -23.01
CA ASN A 405 2.26 9.79 -21.82
C ASN A 405 3.49 8.95 -22.14
N ALA A 406 4.51 9.04 -21.29
CA ALA A 406 5.54 8.03 -21.17
C ALA A 406 5.15 7.01 -20.10
N TYR A 407 5.49 5.74 -20.31
CA TYR A 407 5.17 4.64 -19.41
C TYR A 407 6.45 4.02 -18.90
N LEU A 408 6.59 3.92 -17.58
CA LEU A 408 7.73 3.31 -16.92
C LEU A 408 7.33 2.01 -16.24
N LEU A 409 8.26 1.07 -16.26
CA LEU A 409 8.19 -0.16 -15.50
C LEU A 409 9.34 -0.17 -14.50
N GLN A 410 9.02 -0.35 -13.23
CA GLN A 410 9.99 -0.33 -12.14
C GLN A 410 10.01 -1.66 -11.41
N GLY A 411 11.12 -2.38 -11.54
CA GLY A 411 11.32 -3.69 -10.93
C GLY A 411 11.61 -3.62 -9.44
N GLN A 412 11.30 -4.71 -8.75
CA GLN A 412 11.60 -4.89 -7.33
C GLN A 412 12.14 -6.29 -7.04
N ASP A 413 12.99 -6.38 -6.03
CA ASP A 413 13.42 -7.64 -5.42
C ASP A 413 12.50 -7.97 -4.25
N GLN A 414 11.73 -9.04 -4.38
CA GLN A 414 10.74 -9.49 -3.40
C GLN A 414 11.39 -10.02 -2.11
N VAL A 415 12.62 -10.54 -2.17
CA VAL A 415 13.31 -11.12 -1.01
C VAL A 415 13.77 -10.03 -0.05
N ILE A 416 14.28 -8.93 -0.58
CA ILE A 416 14.79 -7.82 0.25
C ILE A 416 13.83 -6.64 0.35
N GLY A 417 12.81 -6.59 -0.50
CA GLY A 417 11.77 -5.56 -0.56
C GLY A 417 12.30 -4.22 -1.07
N SER A 418 13.12 -4.23 -2.09
CA SER A 418 13.74 -3.01 -2.64
C SER A 418 13.40 -2.88 -4.12
N TRP A 419 13.30 -1.66 -4.60
CA TRP A 419 13.47 -1.41 -6.03
C TRP A 419 14.85 -1.88 -6.49
N ILE A 420 14.93 -2.29 -7.75
CA ILE A 420 16.16 -2.69 -8.40
C ILE A 420 16.32 -1.95 -9.73
N THR A 421 17.56 -1.87 -10.22
CA THR A 421 17.94 -1.13 -11.43
C THR A 421 17.55 -1.88 -12.71
N SER A 422 16.29 -2.27 -12.80
CA SER A 422 15.65 -2.98 -13.90
C SER A 422 14.15 -2.72 -13.83
N GLY A 423 13.44 -2.83 -14.94
CA GLY A 423 11.98 -2.87 -14.97
C GLY A 423 11.46 -4.28 -14.68
N PHE A 424 12.33 -5.28 -14.69
CA PHE A 424 12.01 -6.65 -14.34
C PHE A 424 12.24 -6.84 -12.84
N SER A 425 11.42 -7.68 -12.22
CA SER A 425 11.46 -7.97 -10.80
C SER A 425 12.09 -9.33 -10.54
N THR A 426 12.52 -9.58 -9.30
CA THR A 426 13.02 -10.89 -8.88
C THR A 426 12.18 -11.41 -7.72
N GLU A 427 11.61 -12.62 -7.87
CA GLU A 427 10.92 -13.30 -6.78
C GLU A 427 11.90 -13.94 -5.78
N ASP A 428 13.02 -14.48 -6.31
CA ASP A 428 14.03 -15.24 -5.57
C ASP A 428 15.32 -14.43 -5.28
N GLY A 429 15.37 -13.16 -5.68
CA GLY A 429 16.55 -12.29 -5.60
C GLY A 429 17.63 -12.59 -6.65
N VAL A 430 17.34 -13.43 -7.64
CA VAL A 430 18.31 -13.92 -8.63
C VAL A 430 17.77 -13.83 -10.06
N THR A 431 16.54 -14.29 -10.28
CA THR A 431 15.93 -14.47 -11.59
C THR A 431 15.06 -13.27 -11.93
N TYR A 432 15.43 -12.55 -13.00
CA TYR A 432 14.70 -11.38 -13.48
C TYR A 432 13.55 -11.79 -14.37
N GLU A 433 12.34 -11.42 -13.95
CA GLU A 433 11.07 -11.82 -14.55
C GLU A 433 10.15 -10.62 -14.72
N SER A 434 9.24 -10.73 -15.67
CA SER A 434 8.13 -9.80 -15.84
C SER A 434 6.95 -10.57 -16.41
N ALA A 435 5.75 -10.20 -15.99
CA ALA A 435 4.52 -10.81 -16.48
C ALA A 435 4.17 -10.41 -17.93
N VAL A 436 5.08 -9.75 -18.64
CA VAL A 436 4.98 -9.42 -20.05
C VAL A 436 5.98 -10.28 -20.84
N ASP A 437 5.55 -11.46 -21.27
CA ASP A 437 6.35 -12.32 -22.13
C ASP A 437 6.22 -11.91 -23.61
N SER A 438 7.35 -11.89 -24.32
CA SER A 438 7.50 -11.88 -25.79
C SER A 438 7.26 -10.59 -26.60
N TYR A 439 7.00 -9.42 -26.01
CA TYR A 439 7.14 -8.18 -26.77
C TYR A 439 8.63 -7.84 -26.93
N ASP A 440 9.12 -7.77 -28.17
CA ASP A 440 10.53 -7.55 -28.54
C ASP A 440 11.13 -6.28 -27.87
N HIS A 441 10.27 -5.31 -27.49
CA HIS A 441 10.67 -4.10 -26.79
C HIS A 441 10.81 -4.24 -25.26
N CYS A 442 10.24 -5.27 -24.62
CA CYS A 442 10.41 -5.47 -23.17
C CYS A 442 11.84 -5.84 -22.80
N ALA A 443 12.65 -6.35 -23.73
CA ALA A 443 14.05 -6.70 -23.47
C ALA A 443 14.87 -5.50 -22.99
N HIS A 444 14.52 -4.28 -23.43
CA HIS A 444 15.18 -3.05 -23.01
C HIS A 444 15.01 -2.75 -21.51
N TYR A 445 13.92 -3.21 -20.90
CA TYR A 445 13.70 -3.05 -19.46
C TYR A 445 14.46 -4.06 -18.62
N LYS A 446 14.85 -5.21 -19.17
CA LYS A 446 15.54 -6.27 -18.42
C LYS A 446 16.91 -5.80 -17.95
N PHE A 447 17.73 -5.33 -18.88
CA PHE A 447 19.02 -4.68 -18.64
C PHE A 447 19.28 -3.75 -19.81
N LEU A 448 19.83 -2.55 -19.57
CA LEU A 448 20.57 -1.88 -20.64
C LEU A 448 21.86 -2.70 -20.82
N ASP A 449 22.11 -3.18 -22.04
CA ASP A 449 23.48 -3.54 -22.45
C ASP A 449 24.35 -2.30 -22.19
N VAL A 450 25.09 -2.31 -21.08
CA VAL A 450 26.05 -1.24 -20.74
C VAL A 450 27.33 -1.42 -21.53
#